data_AF-A0A2I0NUV7-F1
#
_entry.id   AF-A0A2I0NUV7-F1
#
_cell.length_a   1.000
_cell.length_b   1.000
_cell.length_c   1.000
_cell.angle_alpha   90.00
_cell.angle_beta   90.00
_cell.angle_gamma   90.00
#
_symmetry.space_group_name_H-M   'P 1'
#
loop_
_entity.id
_entity.type
_entity.pdbx_description
1 polymer ?
#
loop_
_entity_poly.entity_id
_entity_poly.type
_entity_poly.pdbx_seq_one_letter_code
_entity_poly.pdbx_strand_id
1 'polypeptide(L)'
;MSEQTAPAKNKVFGLASMILFSVSAILVGDTIASSAAMGVQGLTFWIALGVLFFIPYGFITAELGAAWPDDGGIYVWVREAFGQKWGTVTAWLYWVNV
;
A
#
# COMPACT_ATOMS: atom_id res chain seq x y z
N MET A 1 -20.35 -7.42 37.97
CA MET A 1 -20.29 -6.66 36.70
C MET A 1 -18.85 -6.74 36.25
N SER A 2 -18.56 -7.71 35.38
CA SER A 2 -17.22 -8.20 35.06
C SER A 2 -16.44 -7.18 34.23
N GLU A 3 -15.39 -6.61 34.82
CA GLU A 3 -14.31 -5.93 34.11
C GLU A 3 -13.63 -6.94 33.18
N GLN A 4 -13.93 -6.84 31.89
CA GLN A 4 -13.30 -7.65 30.86
C GLN A 4 -12.05 -6.90 30.40
N THR A 5 -10.91 -7.27 30.99
CA THR A 5 -9.58 -6.85 30.58
C THR A 5 -9.34 -7.32 29.13
N ALA A 6 -9.19 -6.36 28.22
CA ALA A 6 -8.82 -6.65 26.84
C ALA A 6 -7.46 -7.37 26.82
N PRO A 7 -7.30 -8.49 26.08
CA PRO A 7 -6.04 -9.21 26.05
C PRO A 7 -4.98 -8.33 25.37
N ALA A 8 -3.84 -8.16 26.03
CA ALA A 8 -2.67 -7.50 25.45
C ALA A 8 -2.25 -8.26 24.18
N LYS A 9 -2.63 -7.72 23.02
CA LYS A 9 -2.32 -8.27 21.70
C LYS A 9 -0.80 -8.26 21.52
N ASN A 10 -0.17 -9.42 21.65
CA ASN A 10 1.24 -9.59 21.25
C ASN A 10 1.38 -9.07 19.82
N LYS A 11 2.22 -8.05 19.62
CA LYS A 11 2.51 -7.48 18.29
C LYS A 11 3.39 -8.48 17.52
N VAL A 12 2.78 -9.52 16.96
CA VAL A 12 3.49 -10.54 16.15
C VAL A 12 3.91 -9.98 14.78
N PHE A 13 3.40 -8.81 14.37
CA PHE A 13 3.88 -8.07 13.21
C PHE A 13 5.08 -7.19 13.58
N GLY A 14 6.27 -7.76 13.49
CA GLY A 14 7.50 -6.96 13.46
C GLY A 14 7.63 -6.21 12.12
N LEU A 15 8.45 -5.16 12.10
CA LEU A 15 8.74 -4.39 10.90
C LEU A 15 9.16 -5.29 9.71
N ALA A 16 9.97 -6.31 10.00
CA ALA A 16 10.45 -7.24 8.99
C ALA A 16 9.33 -8.03 8.31
N SER A 17 8.34 -8.54 9.06
CA SER A 17 7.22 -9.29 8.47
C SER A 17 6.27 -8.38 7.67
N MET A 18 6.12 -7.12 8.07
CA MET A 18 5.35 -6.13 7.32
C MET A 18 6.02 -5.73 6.00
N ILE A 19 7.35 -5.56 6.00
CA ILE A 19 8.12 -5.31 4.78
C ILE A 19 8.04 -6.52 3.84
N LEU A 20 8.27 -7.74 4.35
CA LEU A 20 8.20 -8.96 3.56
C LEU A 20 6.83 -9.17 2.91
N PHE A 21 5.75 -8.91 3.66
CA PHE A 21 4.39 -8.96 3.11
C PHE A 21 4.18 -7.94 2.00
N SER A 22 4.60 -6.69 2.21
CA SER A 22 4.49 -5.63 1.20
C SER A 22 5.29 -5.96 -0.07
N VAL A 23 6.50 -6.51 0.08
CA VAL A 23 7.35 -6.94 -1.03
C VAL A 23 6.71 -8.10 -1.81
N SER A 24 6.11 -9.07 -1.13
CA SER A 24 5.40 -10.17 -1.79
C SER A 24 4.17 -9.71 -2.58
N ALA A 25 3.50 -8.64 -2.15
CA ALA A 25 2.36 -8.07 -2.87
C ALA A 25 2.78 -7.32 -4.14
N ILE A 26 4.00 -6.77 -4.17
CA ILE A 26 4.53 -5.99 -5.30
C ILE A 26 5.21 -6.89 -6.34
N LEU A 27 5.90 -7.95 -5.90
CA LEU A 27 6.61 -8.89 -6.78
C LEU A 27 5.63 -9.76 -7.56
N VAL A 28 5.09 -9.24 -8.65
CA VAL A 28 4.33 -10.00 -9.63
C VAL A 28 5.29 -10.48 -10.72
N GLY A 29 5.30 -11.78 -11.02
CA GLY A 29 6.21 -12.38 -12.01
C GLY A 29 6.17 -11.72 -13.40
N ASP A 30 5.05 -11.08 -13.75
CA ASP A 30 4.87 -10.34 -14.99
C ASP A 30 5.76 -9.07 -15.09
N THR A 31 6.07 -8.45 -13.96
CA THR A 31 6.98 -7.28 -13.90
C THR A 31 8.44 -7.63 -14.21
N ILE A 32 8.84 -8.87 -13.92
CA ILE A 32 10.18 -9.38 -14.20
C ILE A 32 10.31 -9.75 -15.69
N ALA A 33 9.26 -10.34 -16.27
CA ALA A 33 9.24 -10.68 -17.69
C ALA A 33 9.23 -9.42 -18.59
N SER A 34 8.43 -8.41 -18.23
CA SER A 34 8.38 -7.13 -18.97
C SER A 34 9.67 -6.30 -18.82
N SER A 35 10.33 -6.31 -17.66
CA SER A 35 11.61 -5.63 -17.48
C SER A 35 12.76 -6.30 -18.24
N ALA A 36 12.76 -7.63 -18.39
CA ALA A 36 13.74 -8.35 -19.21
C ALA A 36 13.66 -7.99 -20.70
N ALA A 37 12.47 -7.63 -21.20
CA ALA A 37 12.26 -7.25 -22.60
C ALA A 37 12.81 -5.84 -22.95
N MET A 38 13.04 -4.97 -21.95
CA MET A 38 13.43 -3.56 -22.17
C MET A 38 14.95 -3.30 -22.27
N GLY A 39 15.79 -4.33 -22.17
CA GLY A 39 17.26 -4.19 -22.23
C GLY A 39 17.83 -3.31 -21.12
N VAL A 40 19.13 -2.96 -21.21
CA VAL A 40 19.86 -2.22 -20.16
C VAL A 40 19.30 -0.80 -19.95
N GLN A 41 18.70 -0.19 -20.96
CA GLN A 41 18.06 1.12 -20.85
C GLN A 41 16.83 1.11 -19.93
N GLY A 42 16.14 -0.03 -19.82
CA GLY A 42 15.06 -0.24 -18.86
C GLY A 42 15.53 -0.06 -17.42
N LEU A 43 16.77 -0.44 -17.07
CA LEU A 43 17.28 -0.36 -15.71
C LEU A 43 17.36 1.10 -15.21
N THR A 44 17.84 2.02 -16.04
CA THR A 44 17.88 3.45 -15.70
C THR A 44 16.47 4.01 -15.49
N PHE A 45 15.52 3.58 -16.33
CA PHE A 45 14.13 3.99 -16.20
C PHE A 45 13.47 3.42 -14.94
N TRP A 46 13.76 2.17 -14.58
CA TRP A 46 13.31 1.53 -13.34
C TRP A 46 13.88 2.22 -12.09
N ILE A 47 15.16 2.61 -12.10
CA ILE A 47 15.75 3.39 -11.00
C ILE A 47 15.09 4.76 -10.91
N ALA A 48 14.91 5.44 -12.04
CA ALA A 48 14.24 6.75 -12.06
C ALA A 48 12.79 6.66 -11.54
N LEU A 49 12.01 5.65 -11.97
CA LEU A 49 10.67 5.38 -11.45
C LEU A 49 10.68 5.01 -9.97
N GLY A 50 11.63 4.17 -9.53
CA GLY A 50 11.77 3.85 -8.11
C GLY A 50 11.97 5.09 -7.27
N VAL A 51 12.84 6.01 -7.69
CA VAL A 51 13.14 7.21 -6.91
C VAL A 51 12.04 8.27 -7.03
N LEU A 52 11.56 8.56 -8.23
CA LEU A 52 10.60 9.65 -8.48
C LEU A 52 9.14 9.25 -8.22
N PHE A 53 8.82 7.96 -8.22
CA PHE A 53 7.45 7.48 -8.05
C PHE A 53 7.31 6.62 -6.80
N PHE A 54 8.15 5.59 -6.62
CA PHE A 54 7.97 4.64 -5.51
C PHE A 54 8.28 5.25 -4.14
N ILE A 55 9.39 6.00 -4.01
CA ILE A 55 9.75 6.67 -2.75
C ILE A 55 8.67 7.68 -2.31
N PRO A 56 8.27 8.68 -3.13
CA PRO A 56 7.25 9.64 -2.69
C PRO A 56 5.90 8.97 -2.45
N TYR A 57 5.53 7.95 -3.24
CA TYR A 57 4.31 7.18 -3.00
C TYR A 57 4.34 6.46 -1.64
N GLY A 58 5.49 5.88 -1.28
CA GLY A 58 5.68 5.27 0.03
C GLY A 58 5.53 6.26 1.18
N PHE A 59 6.07 7.47 1.05
CA PHE A 59 5.90 8.53 2.04
C PHE A 59 4.44 8.97 2.20
N ILE A 60 3.72 9.18 1.09
CA ILE A 60 2.29 9.54 1.12
C ILE A 60 1.48 8.43 1.80
N THR A 61 1.73 7.19 1.43
CA THR A 61 1.04 6.02 2.02
C THR A 61 1.35 5.88 3.51
N ALA A 62 2.57 6.19 3.93
CA ALA A 62 2.97 6.17 5.34
C ALA A 62 2.30 7.29 6.16
N GLU A 63 2.22 8.51 5.63
CA GLU A 63 1.53 9.62 6.30
C GLU A 63 0.03 9.34 6.43
N LEU A 64 -0.63 8.91 5.35
CA LEU A 64 -2.06 8.60 5.37
C LEU A 64 -2.37 7.39 6.27
N GLY A 65 -1.52 6.35 6.24
CA GLY A 65 -1.65 5.17 7.09
C GLY A 65 -1.44 5.47 8.58
N ALA A 66 -0.61 6.46 8.91
CA ALA A 66 -0.43 6.91 10.29
C ALA A 66 -1.55 7.87 10.75
N ALA A 67 -2.06 8.71 9.85
CA ALA A 67 -3.13 9.66 10.16
C ALA A 67 -4.48 8.98 10.46
N TRP A 68 -4.77 7.86 9.77
CA TRP A 68 -6.03 7.12 9.92
C TRP A 68 -5.77 5.63 10.14
N PRO A 69 -5.66 5.17 11.41
CA PRO A 69 -5.38 3.77 11.76
C PRO A 69 -6.61 2.85 11.62
N ASP A 70 -7.59 3.25 10.81
CA ASP A 70 -8.83 2.50 10.59
C ASP A 70 -8.62 1.41 9.51
N ASP A 71 -9.29 0.26 9.65
CA ASP A 71 -9.06 -0.97 8.86
C ASP A 71 -9.62 -0.90 7.41
N GLY A 72 -9.53 0.26 6.74
CA GLY A 72 -10.13 0.46 5.40
C GLY A 72 -9.25 1.10 4.33
N GLY A 73 -7.95 1.27 4.60
CA GLY A 73 -6.94 1.63 3.59
C GLY A 73 -7.32 2.80 2.70
N ILE A 74 -7.07 2.69 1.39
CA ILE A 74 -7.28 3.77 0.40
C ILE A 74 -8.73 4.27 0.36
N TYR A 75 -9.71 3.39 0.63
CA TYR A 75 -11.13 3.76 0.65
C TYR A 75 -11.44 4.72 1.80
N VAL A 76 -10.94 4.41 3.01
CA VAL A 76 -11.15 5.26 4.18
C VAL A 76 -10.42 6.59 4.01
N TRP A 77 -9.21 6.57 3.43
CA TRP A 77 -8.45 7.80 3.20
C TRP A 77 -9.18 8.77 2.27
N VAL A 78 -9.73 8.27 1.16
CA VAL A 78 -10.49 9.12 0.22
C VAL A 78 -11.84 9.52 0.81
N ARG A 79 -12.50 8.63 1.56
CA ARG A 79 -13.76 8.95 2.25
C ARG A 79 -13.58 10.08 3.25
N GLU A 80 -12.50 10.08 4.01
CA GLU A 80 -12.23 11.10 5.04
C GLU A 80 -11.81 12.43 4.40
N ALA A 81 -10.99 12.40 3.34
CA ALA A 81 -10.53 13.61 2.66
C ALA A 81 -11.58 14.28 1.77
N PHE A 82 -12.39 13.50 1.04
CA PHE A 82 -13.29 14.00 0.00
C PHE A 82 -14.77 13.65 0.24
N GLY A 83 -15.09 12.89 1.29
CA GLY A 83 -16.45 12.47 1.62
C GLY A 83 -16.86 11.13 0.99
N GLN A 84 -18.06 10.66 1.37
CA GLN A 84 -18.56 9.31 1.06
C GLN A 84 -18.67 9.01 -0.45
N LYS A 85 -19.06 10.00 -1.28
CA LYS A 85 -19.22 9.79 -2.72
C LYS A 85 -17.91 9.41 -3.41
N TRP A 86 -16.83 10.09 -3.08
CA TRP A 86 -15.51 9.86 -3.68
C TRP A 86 -14.86 8.58 -3.17
N GLY A 87 -15.07 8.23 -1.90
CA GLY A 87 -14.67 6.92 -1.37
C GLY A 87 -15.28 5.78 -2.18
N THR A 88 -16.60 5.79 -2.42
CA THR A 88 -17.27 4.73 -3.20
C THR A 88 -16.76 4.66 -4.64
N VAL A 89 -16.48 5.80 -5.28
CA VAL A 89 -15.88 5.85 -6.62
C VAL A 89 -14.47 5.23 -6.62
N THR A 90 -13.63 5.56 -5.64
CA THR A 90 -12.27 4.96 -5.53
C THR A 90 -12.32 3.45 -5.31
N ALA A 91 -13.23 2.95 -4.46
CA ALA A 91 -13.42 1.51 -4.29
C ALA A 91 -13.88 0.82 -5.58
N TRP A 92 -14.78 1.46 -6.34
CA TRP A 92 -15.21 0.96 -7.65
C TRP A 92 -14.07 0.96 -8.68
N LEU A 93 -13.29 2.02 -8.76
CA LEU A 93 -12.13 2.11 -9.66
C LEU A 93 -11.07 1.07 -9.31
N TYR A 94 -10.83 0.84 -8.02
CA TYR A 94 -9.93 -0.21 -7.55
C TYR A 94 -10.42 -1.59 -8.01
N TRP A 95 -11.72 -1.87 -7.88
CA TRP A 95 -12.31 -3.13 -8.33
C TRP A 95 -12.26 -3.34 -9.85
N VAL A 96 -12.41 -2.28 -10.66
CA VAL A 96 -12.32 -2.37 -12.13
C VAL A 96 -10.88 -2.50 -12.62
N ASN A 97 -9.92 -1.96 -11.86
CA ASN A 97 -8.52 -2.02 -12.20
C ASN A 97 -7.90 -3.40 -11.93
N VAL A 98 -8.40 -4.10 -10.90
CA VAL A 98 -8.04 -5.48 -10.55
C VAL A 98 -8.69 -6.48 -11.51
#